data_AF-A0A9D4PX19-F1
#
_entry.id   AF-A0A9D4PX19-F1
#
_cell.length_a   1.000
_cell.length_b   1.000
_cell.length_c   1.000
_cell.angle_alpha   90.00
_cell.angle_beta   90.00
_cell.angle_gamma   90.00
#
_symmetry.space_group_name_H-M   'P 1'
#
loop_
_entity.id
_entity.type
_entity.pdbx_description
1 polymer ?
#
loop_
_entity_poly.entity_id
_entity_poly.type
_entity_poly.pdbx_seq_one_letter_code
_entity_poly.pdbx_strand_id
1 'polypeptide(L)'
;MEFNHLASQATEFLWQSALLQLRADYRPKKKGVPGNTIFTEGDVTLPEEVSKCLAQGPKFAVQPQTTASERLSLVRKVSSLAPASERDRCVSSGVDVLLRDSSDPGRRAVGRLASYMRRSALCVLASDKEGGFAVFPRDLYK
;
A
#
# COMPACT_ATOMS: atom_id res chain seq x y z
N MET A 1 9.83 -30.77 28.88
CA MET A 1 8.93 -30.23 27.83
C MET A 1 7.89 -29.25 28.37
N GLU A 2 7.53 -29.28 29.66
CA GLU A 2 6.51 -28.37 30.24
C GLU A 2 6.87 -26.88 30.24
N PHE A 3 8.15 -26.54 30.42
CA PHE A 3 8.59 -25.14 30.49
C PHE A 3 8.29 -24.34 29.21
N ASN A 4 8.44 -24.98 28.04
CA ASN A 4 8.16 -24.34 26.76
C ASN A 4 6.67 -24.07 26.58
N HIS A 5 5.82 -24.97 27.09
CA HIS A 5 4.37 -24.79 27.02
C HIS A 5 3.92 -23.63 27.92
N LEU A 6 4.49 -23.54 29.12
CA LEU A 6 4.21 -22.45 30.05
C LEU A 6 4.71 -21.10 29.50
N ALA A 7 5.91 -21.09 28.91
CA ALA A 7 6.47 -19.91 28.27
C ALA A 7 5.60 -19.43 27.09
N SER A 8 5.16 -20.34 26.21
CA SER A 8 4.28 -19.98 25.10
C SER A 8 2.93 -19.42 25.57
N GLN A 9 2.32 -20.00 26.61
CA GLN A 9 1.07 -19.48 27.17
C GLN A 9 1.25 -18.09 27.80
N ALA A 10 2.34 -17.89 28.55
CA ALA A 10 2.67 -16.61 29.15
C ALA A 10 2.94 -15.54 28.08
N THR A 11 3.69 -15.88 27.02
CA THR A 11 3.94 -14.98 25.89
C THR A 11 2.65 -14.62 25.15
N GLU A 12 1.77 -15.58 24.88
CA GLU A 12 0.50 -15.33 24.20
C GLU A 12 -0.40 -14.41 25.05
N PHE A 13 -0.46 -14.64 26.36
CA PHE A 13 -1.22 -13.79 27.28
C PHE A 13 -0.68 -12.35 27.33
N LEU A 14 0.64 -12.20 27.43
CA LEU A 14 1.30 -10.88 27.41
C LEU A 14 1.11 -10.18 26.06
N TRP A 15 1.17 -10.94 24.96
CA TRP A 15 0.91 -10.40 23.63
C TRP A 15 -0.52 -9.90 23.49
N GLN A 16 -1.53 -10.69 23.89
CA GLN A 16 -2.94 -10.29 23.78
C GLN A 16 -3.27 -9.06 24.64
N SER A 17 -2.70 -8.96 25.85
CA SER A 17 -2.92 -7.81 26.73
C SER A 17 -2.25 -6.53 26.19
N ALA A 18 -1.01 -6.63 25.68
CA ALA A 18 -0.33 -5.51 25.03
C ALA A 18 -0.99 -5.12 23.70
N LEU A 19 -1.48 -6.08 22.92
CA LEU A 19 -2.10 -5.85 21.61
C LEU A 19 -3.36 -4.99 21.72
N LEU A 20 -4.15 -5.13 22.79
CA LEU A 20 -5.34 -4.30 23.00
C LEU A 20 -4.97 -2.84 23.27
N GLN A 21 -3.92 -2.60 24.05
CA GLN A 21 -3.39 -1.25 24.29
C GLN A 21 -2.80 -0.66 23.00
N LEU A 22 -1.99 -1.44 22.28
CA LEU A 22 -1.44 -1.06 20.99
C LEU A 22 -2.53 -0.76 19.96
N ARG A 23 -3.61 -1.54 19.90
CA ARG A 23 -4.75 -1.28 18.98
C ARG A 23 -5.53 -0.01 19.35
N ALA A 24 -5.63 0.31 20.64
CA ALA A 24 -6.26 1.54 21.10
C ALA A 24 -5.42 2.77 20.70
N ASP A 25 -4.10 2.67 20.84
CA ASP A 25 -3.15 3.73 20.46
C ASP A 25 -2.95 3.82 18.93
N TYR A 26 -3.09 2.70 18.24
CA TYR A 26 -2.97 2.54 16.79
C TYR A 26 -4.36 2.46 16.12
N ARG A 27 -5.30 3.31 16.54
CA ARG A 27 -6.35 3.69 15.59
C ARG A 27 -5.63 4.31 14.39
N PRO A 28 -5.80 3.81 13.15
CA PRO A 28 -5.25 4.50 12.00
C PRO A 28 -5.92 5.87 12.00
N LYS A 29 -5.20 6.88 12.48
CA LYS A 29 -5.58 8.26 12.23
C LYS A 29 -5.68 8.30 10.71
N LYS A 30 -6.86 8.57 10.17
CA LYS A 30 -7.00 9.11 8.82
C LYS A 30 -6.38 10.51 8.80
N LYS A 31 -5.13 10.62 9.21
CA LYS A 31 -4.25 11.67 8.75
C LYS A 31 -3.81 11.14 7.41
N GLY A 32 -4.34 11.71 6.34
CA GLY A 32 -3.67 11.62 5.06
C GLY A 32 -2.22 11.90 5.35
N VAL A 33 -1.37 10.89 5.15
CA VAL A 33 0.07 11.10 5.12
C VAL A 33 0.25 12.32 4.20
N PRO A 34 0.97 13.39 4.61
CA PRO A 34 1.30 14.43 3.65
C PRO A 34 1.95 13.69 2.50
N GLY A 35 1.26 13.65 1.35
CA GLY A 35 1.64 12.75 0.28
C GLY A 35 3.10 12.97 -0.06
N ASN A 36 3.81 11.89 -0.44
CA ASN A 36 5.25 11.91 -0.64
C ASN A 36 5.68 13.19 -1.38
N THR A 37 6.69 13.88 -0.84
CA THR A 37 7.12 15.18 -1.34
C THR A 37 7.45 15.10 -2.83
N ILE A 38 6.75 15.90 -3.63
CA ILE A 38 7.03 16.06 -5.05
C ILE A 38 7.88 17.31 -5.19
N PHE A 39 9.12 17.14 -5.61
CA PHE A 39 10.04 18.23 -5.89
C PHE A 39 9.93 18.56 -7.38
N THR A 40 9.63 19.80 -7.71
CA THR A 40 9.65 20.29 -9.09
C THR A 40 10.84 21.23 -9.26
N GLU A 41 11.72 20.95 -10.21
CA GLU A 41 12.82 21.84 -10.58
C GLU A 41 12.41 22.71 -11.77
N GLY A 42 12.54 24.04 -11.65
CA GLY A 42 12.11 25.04 -12.65
C GLY A 42 10.60 25.37 -12.60
N ASP A 43 10.10 26.07 -13.63
CA ASP A 43 8.68 26.49 -13.78
C ASP A 43 7.74 25.35 -14.18
N VAL A 44 7.92 24.16 -13.60
CA VAL A 44 7.09 22.99 -13.90
C VAL A 44 5.86 22.99 -13.02
N THR A 45 4.69 23.22 -13.63
CA THR A 45 3.40 23.05 -12.95
C THR A 45 2.78 21.70 -13.31
N LEU A 46 2.39 20.93 -12.30
CA LEU A 46 1.79 19.61 -12.47
C LEU A 46 0.26 19.66 -12.29
N PRO A 47 -0.52 19.03 -13.18
CA PRO A 47 -1.94 18.83 -12.99
C PRO A 47 -2.23 18.08 -11.68
N GLU A 48 -3.33 18.41 -11.01
CA GLU A 48 -3.69 17.84 -9.71
C GLU A 48 -3.73 16.29 -9.72
N GLU A 49 -4.22 15.68 -10.80
CA GLU A 49 -4.25 14.22 -10.94
C GLU A 49 -2.86 13.59 -11.00
N VAL A 50 -1.93 14.25 -11.69
CA VAL A 50 -0.52 13.83 -11.82
C VAL A 50 0.16 13.94 -10.47
N SER A 51 -0.03 15.07 -9.77
CA SER A 51 0.47 15.28 -8.42
C SER A 51 -0.08 14.26 -7.44
N LYS A 52 -1.40 13.99 -7.46
CA LYS A 52 -2.00 12.95 -6.61
C LYS A 52 -1.41 11.57 -6.86
N CYS A 53 -1.14 11.21 -8.11
CA CYS A 53 -0.54 9.93 -8.45
C CYS A 53 0.90 9.82 -7.92
N LEU A 54 1.72 10.86 -8.11
CA LEU A 54 3.10 10.89 -7.62
C LEU A 54 3.17 10.94 -6.09
N ALA A 55 2.24 11.64 -5.45
CA ALA A 55 2.17 11.77 -3.99
C ALA A 55 1.88 10.43 -3.28
N GLN A 56 1.40 9.40 -4.00
CA GLN A 56 1.31 8.05 -3.45
C GLN A 56 2.69 7.42 -3.25
N GLY A 57 3.71 7.86 -3.98
CA GLY A 57 5.08 7.38 -3.87
C GLY A 57 5.43 6.19 -4.77
N PRO A 58 6.72 5.85 -4.85
CA PRO A 58 7.23 4.82 -5.78
C PRO A 58 6.68 3.43 -5.49
N LYS A 59 6.32 3.13 -4.23
CA LYS A 59 5.74 1.84 -3.83
C LYS A 59 4.32 1.62 -4.37
N PHE A 60 3.61 2.70 -4.71
CA PHE A 60 2.24 2.68 -5.20
C PHE A 60 2.16 2.95 -6.71
N ALA A 61 3.31 3.24 -7.35
CA ALA A 61 3.39 3.46 -8.79
C ALA A 61 3.13 2.19 -9.62
N VAL A 62 3.22 1.01 -9.02
CA VAL A 62 2.91 -0.26 -9.69
C VAL A 62 2.08 -1.13 -8.74
N GLN A 63 0.76 -1.06 -8.87
CA GLN A 63 -0.10 -2.02 -8.19
C GLN A 63 0.14 -3.42 -8.81
N PRO A 64 0.42 -4.47 -8.00
CA PRO A 64 0.56 -5.81 -8.53
C PRO A 64 -0.73 -6.22 -9.23
N GLN A 65 -0.62 -6.65 -10.48
CA GLN A 65 -1.76 -7.13 -11.24
C GLN A 65 -2.14 -8.50 -10.69
N THR A 66 -3.16 -8.53 -9.83
CA THR A 66 -3.77 -9.77 -9.36
C THR A 66 -5.21 -9.85 -9.85
N THR A 67 -5.48 -10.89 -10.61
CA THR A 67 -6.81 -11.28 -11.05
C THR A 67 -7.70 -11.61 -9.84
N ALA A 68 -9.02 -11.55 -10.02
CA ALA A 68 -9.96 -11.87 -8.95
C ALA A 68 -9.77 -13.32 -8.42
N SER A 69 -9.45 -14.26 -9.31
CA SER A 69 -9.17 -15.65 -8.96
C SER A 69 -7.88 -15.81 -8.13
N GLU A 70 -6.82 -15.06 -8.45
CA GLU A 70 -5.59 -15.03 -7.66
C GLU A 70 -5.83 -14.43 -6.28
N ARG A 71 -6.59 -13.34 -6.18
CA ARG A 71 -6.97 -12.73 -4.89
C ARG A 71 -7.76 -13.71 -4.02
N LEU A 72 -8.74 -14.41 -4.61
CA LEU A 72 -9.50 -15.46 -3.90
C LEU A 72 -8.58 -16.61 -3.42
N SER A 73 -7.65 -17.03 -4.27
CA SER A 73 -6.67 -18.07 -3.94
C SER A 73 -5.78 -17.63 -2.78
N LEU A 74 -5.40 -16.35 -2.74
CA LEU A 74 -4.63 -15.75 -1.65
C LEU A 74 -5.42 -15.75 -0.33
N VAL A 75 -6.71 -15.35 -0.37
CA VAL A 75 -7.60 -15.41 0.79
C VAL A 75 -7.67 -16.83 1.34
N ARG A 76 -7.85 -17.84 0.49
CA ARG A 76 -7.88 -19.25 0.90
C ARG A 76 -6.55 -19.70 1.51
N LYS A 77 -5.43 -19.34 0.88
CA LYS A 77 -4.08 -19.68 1.38
C LYS A 77 -3.82 -19.08 2.75
N VAL A 78 -4.11 -17.80 2.96
CA VAL A 78 -3.96 -17.14 4.26
C VAL A 78 -4.90 -17.73 5.29
N SER A 79 -6.16 -17.97 4.93
CA SER A 79 -7.14 -18.58 5.85
C SER A 79 -6.74 -19.99 6.29
N SER A 80 -6.00 -20.74 5.46
CA SER A 80 -5.50 -22.08 5.83
C SER A 80 -4.51 -22.07 7.01
N LEU A 81 -3.83 -20.93 7.24
CA LEU A 81 -2.90 -20.72 8.34
C LEU A 81 -3.62 -20.42 9.67
N ALA A 82 -4.93 -20.12 9.62
CA ALA A 82 -5.73 -19.89 10.82
C ALA A 82 -6.07 -21.22 11.52
N PRO A 83 -6.36 -21.18 12.84
CA PRO A 83 -6.91 -22.31 13.58
C PRO A 83 -8.14 -22.88 12.88
N ALA A 84 -8.31 -24.20 12.92
CA ALA A 84 -9.37 -24.90 12.17
C ALA A 84 -10.78 -24.32 12.44
N SER A 85 -11.05 -23.89 13.67
CA SER A 85 -12.32 -23.28 14.08
C SER A 85 -12.61 -21.91 13.46
N GLU A 86 -11.59 -21.17 13.01
CA GLU A 86 -11.72 -19.81 12.47
C GLU A 86 -11.57 -19.76 10.95
N ARG A 87 -11.17 -20.86 10.29
CA ARG A 87 -10.86 -20.88 8.85
C ARG A 87 -12.02 -20.38 8.00
N ASP A 88 -13.23 -20.88 8.24
CA ASP A 88 -14.41 -20.52 7.46
C ASP A 88 -14.78 -19.05 7.64
N ARG A 89 -14.62 -18.53 8.86
CA ARG A 89 -14.81 -17.11 9.17
C ARG A 89 -13.77 -16.24 8.46
N CYS A 90 -12.50 -16.66 8.42
CA CYS A 90 -11.44 -15.97 7.70
C CYS A 90 -11.70 -15.95 6.20
N VAL A 91 -12.15 -17.07 5.61
CA VAL A 91 -12.52 -17.12 4.18
C VAL A 91 -13.69 -16.19 3.90
N SER A 92 -14.77 -16.27 4.68
CA SER A 92 -15.95 -15.40 4.50
C SER A 92 -15.58 -13.92 4.61
N SER A 93 -14.80 -13.56 5.62
CA SER A 93 -14.34 -12.17 5.82
C SER A 93 -13.46 -11.69 4.66
N GLY A 94 -12.58 -12.55 4.15
CA GLY A 94 -11.72 -12.22 3.01
C GLY A 94 -12.52 -12.06 1.71
N VAL A 95 -13.52 -12.90 1.47
CA VAL A 95 -14.42 -12.78 0.31
C VAL A 95 -15.23 -11.49 0.39
N ASP A 96 -15.76 -11.14 1.55
CA ASP A 96 -16.52 -9.90 1.76
C ASP A 96 -15.68 -8.65 1.43
N VAL A 97 -14.40 -8.66 1.80
CA VAL A 97 -13.47 -7.57 1.44
C VAL A 97 -13.27 -7.50 -0.07
N LEU A 98 -13.07 -8.64 -0.74
CA LEU A 98 -12.88 -8.68 -2.20
C LEU A 98 -14.12 -8.20 -2.97
N LEU A 99 -15.32 -8.50 -2.49
CA LEU A 99 -16.57 -8.03 -3.10
C LEU A 99 -16.76 -6.52 -2.97
N ARG A 100 -16.30 -5.94 -1.85
CA ARG A 100 -16.35 -4.48 -1.60
C ARG A 100 -15.27 -3.72 -2.37
N ASP A 101 -14.17 -4.37 -2.73
CA ASP A 101 -13.01 -3.79 -3.44
C ASP A 101 -13.13 -3.87 -4.97
N SER A 102 -14.35 -3.79 -5.50
CA SER A 102 -14.66 -3.94 -6.94
C SER A 102 -14.23 -2.75 -7.81
N SER A 103 -13.65 -1.71 -7.21
CA SER A 103 -13.06 -0.60 -7.96
C SER A 103 -11.60 -0.90 -8.30
N ASP A 104 -11.28 -1.01 -9.59
CA ASP A 104 -9.89 -0.96 -10.09
C ASP A 104 -9.58 0.45 -10.67
N PRO A 105 -9.28 1.45 -9.83
CA PRO A 105 -8.89 2.78 -10.30
C PRO A 105 -7.41 2.87 -10.70
N GLY A 106 -6.57 1.89 -10.31
CA GLY A 106 -5.11 2.02 -10.33
C GLY A 106 -4.49 1.92 -11.72
N ARG A 107 -5.02 1.04 -12.58
CA ARG A 107 -4.40 0.74 -13.89
C ARG A 107 -4.36 1.93 -14.86
N ARG A 108 -5.30 2.87 -14.75
CA ARG A 108 -5.37 4.05 -15.62
C ARG A 108 -4.49 5.21 -15.16
N ALA A 109 -4.18 5.31 -13.87
CA ALA A 109 -3.47 6.46 -13.31
C ALA A 109 -2.01 6.54 -13.80
N VAL A 110 -1.30 5.43 -13.76
CA VAL A 110 0.13 5.35 -14.13
C VAL A 110 0.33 5.54 -15.64
N GLY A 111 -0.54 4.95 -16.47
CA GLY A 111 -0.49 5.15 -17.93
C GLY A 111 -0.73 6.60 -18.34
N ARG A 112 -1.67 7.29 -17.67
CA ARG A 112 -1.91 8.73 -17.86
C ARG A 112 -0.72 9.57 -17.41
N LEU A 113 -0.12 9.25 -16.26
CA LEU A 113 1.09 9.89 -15.74
C LEU A 113 2.23 9.78 -16.76
N ALA A 114 2.55 8.57 -17.23
CA ALA A 114 3.63 8.34 -18.19
C ALA A 114 3.38 9.08 -19.52
N SER A 115 2.13 9.11 -19.99
CA SER A 115 1.75 9.84 -21.20
C SER A 115 1.86 11.35 -21.03
N TYR A 116 1.51 11.88 -19.86
CA TYR A 116 1.70 13.29 -19.52
C TYR A 116 3.19 13.66 -19.51
N MET A 117 4.01 12.92 -18.76
CA MET A 117 5.45 13.21 -18.66
C MET A 117 6.14 13.20 -20.03
N ARG A 118 5.77 12.26 -20.90
CA ARG A 118 6.29 12.20 -22.28
C ARG A 118 5.88 13.42 -23.11
N ARG A 119 4.61 13.83 -23.06
CA ARG A 119 4.10 14.98 -23.83
C ARG A 119 4.69 16.30 -23.36
N SER A 120 4.88 16.47 -22.06
CA SER A 120 5.42 17.69 -21.46
C SER A 120 6.95 17.73 -21.42
N ALA A 121 7.63 16.76 -22.06
CA ALA A 121 9.09 16.62 -22.02
C ALA A 121 9.68 16.64 -20.59
N LEU A 122 8.97 16.03 -19.64
CA LEU A 122 9.39 15.92 -18.24
C LEU A 122 10.02 14.56 -17.96
N CYS A 123 10.88 14.54 -16.95
CA CYS A 123 11.44 13.35 -16.35
C CYS A 123 11.04 13.27 -14.88
N VAL A 124 10.90 12.05 -14.38
CA VAL A 124 10.58 11.75 -12.98
C VAL A 124 11.67 10.84 -12.44
N LEU A 125 12.29 11.22 -11.32
CA LEU A 125 13.24 10.38 -10.59
C LEU A 125 12.72 10.12 -9.18
N ALA A 126 12.99 8.94 -8.65
CA ALA A 126 12.76 8.66 -7.24
C ALA A 126 13.80 9.42 -6.39
N SER A 127 13.33 10.12 -5.35
CA SER A 127 14.21 10.75 -4.37
C SER A 127 14.66 9.71 -3.35
N ASP A 128 15.97 9.44 -3.32
CA ASP A 128 16.62 8.44 -2.46
C ASP A 128 16.44 8.75 -0.96
N LYS A 129 16.35 10.05 -0.59
CA LYS A 129 16.39 10.47 0.82
C LYS A 129 15.02 10.58 1.50
N GLU A 130 13.96 10.90 0.76
CA GLU A 130 12.64 11.18 1.36
C GLU A 130 11.51 10.27 0.85
N GLY A 131 11.83 9.30 -0.03
CA GLY A 131 10.83 8.43 -0.64
C GLY A 131 9.88 9.14 -1.60
N GLY A 132 10.21 10.38 -2.02
CA GLY A 132 9.44 11.21 -2.94
C GLY A 132 9.80 11.05 -4.41
N PHE A 133 9.29 11.97 -5.23
CA PHE A 133 9.65 12.08 -6.64
C PHE A 133 10.18 13.47 -6.96
N ALA A 134 11.24 13.55 -7.75
CA ALA A 134 11.70 14.78 -8.37
C ALA A 134 11.21 14.80 -9.83
N VAL A 135 10.61 15.92 -10.24
CA VAL A 135 10.12 16.15 -11.61
C VAL A 135 10.85 17.36 -12.20
N PHE A 136 11.42 17.19 -13.38
CA PHE A 136 12.24 18.22 -14.02
C PHE A 136 12.17 18.12 -15.55
N PRO A 137 12.47 19.21 -16.28
CA PRO A 137 12.57 19.18 -17.74
C PRO A 137 13.66 18.21 -18.22
N ARG A 138 13.39 17.44 -19.27
CA ARG A 138 14.34 16.48 -19.85
C ARG A 138 15.66 17.11 -20.29
N ASP A 139 15.62 18.37 -20.70
CA ASP A 139 16.80 19.07 -21.21
C ASP A 139 17.79 19.49 -20.11
N LEU A 140 17.42 19.33 -18.83
CA LEU A 140 18.27 19.71 -17.69
C LEU A 140 19.46 18.73 -17.46
N TYR A 141 19.42 17.53 -18.04
CA TYR A 141 20.43 16.46 -17.86
C TYR A 141 21.10 16.03 -19.18
N LYS A 142 21.26 16.95 -20.13
CA LYS A 142 22.01 16.68 -21.36
C LYS A 142 23.52 16.78 -21.16
#